data_AF-A0A2M9H1U7-F1
#
_entry.id   AF-A0A2M9H1U7-F1
#
_cell.length_a   1.000
_cell.length_b   1.000
_cell.length_c   1.000
_cell.angle_alpha   90.00
_cell.angle_beta   90.00
_cell.angle_gamma   90.00
#
_symmetry.space_group_name_H-M   'P 1'
#
loop_
_entity.id
_entity.type
_entity.pdbx_description
1 polymer ?
#
loop_
_entity_poly.entity_id
_entity_poly.type
_entity_poly.pdbx_seq_one_letter_code
_entity_poly.pdbx_strand_id
1 'polypeptide(L)'
;MKSALAILALLAGLTGAAHAQSLYGVTLGNIQAVRDTNENQSTITGLLANQSSRAVNYVMLTFVLYDDQGREIGRVRDDDIGPLAPGQIKTIRAITPLRFAKVTALDIRAR
;
A
#
# COMPACT_ATOMS: atom_id res chain seq x y z
N MET A 1 15.57 -30.14 -35.74
CA MET A 1 16.41 -29.45 -34.76
C MET A 1 15.64 -28.24 -34.23
N LYS A 2 14.65 -28.43 -33.34
CA LYS A 2 14.67 -27.96 -31.93
C LYS A 2 15.75 -26.94 -31.58
N SER A 3 15.35 -25.67 -31.43
CA SER A 3 15.87 -24.69 -30.45
C SER A 3 15.17 -23.34 -30.65
N ALA A 4 14.06 -23.09 -29.95
CA ALA A 4 13.59 -21.73 -29.68
C ALA A 4 13.66 -21.54 -28.16
N LEU A 5 14.83 -21.10 -27.70
CA LEU A 5 15.14 -20.85 -26.31
C LEU A 5 14.39 -19.59 -25.83
N ALA A 6 13.50 -19.83 -24.88
CA ALA A 6 13.17 -19.00 -23.72
C ALA A 6 13.70 -17.55 -23.70
N ILE A 7 12.77 -16.59 -23.77
CA ILE A 7 12.92 -15.28 -23.15
C ILE A 7 11.85 -15.21 -22.06
N LEU A 8 12.21 -15.67 -20.86
CA LEU A 8 11.43 -15.45 -19.64
C LEU A 8 12.32 -14.61 -18.71
N ALA A 9 12.37 -13.31 -18.99
CA ALA A 9 13.17 -12.36 -18.23
C ALA A 9 12.26 -11.31 -17.59
N LEU A 10 12.51 -11.06 -16.29
CA LEU A 10 12.01 -9.96 -15.46
C LEU A 10 10.62 -10.10 -14.81
N LEU A 11 10.49 -11.02 -13.84
CA LEU A 11 9.52 -10.85 -12.73
C LEU A 11 10.15 -10.84 -11.32
N ALA A 12 11.48 -10.80 -11.20
CA ALA A 12 12.16 -10.69 -9.90
C ALA A 12 12.60 -9.25 -9.66
N GLY A 13 11.79 -8.44 -8.97
CA GLY A 13 12.21 -7.09 -8.59
C GLY A 13 11.22 -6.21 -7.82
N LEU A 14 9.95 -6.60 -7.69
CA LEU A 14 8.93 -5.76 -7.01
C LEU A 14 8.73 -6.09 -5.52
N THR A 15 9.67 -6.75 -4.84
CA THR A 15 9.69 -6.75 -3.38
C THR A 15 10.29 -5.43 -2.90
N GLY A 16 9.53 -4.34 -3.04
CA GLY A 16 9.84 -3.09 -2.36
C GLY A 16 9.90 -3.37 -0.86
N ALA A 17 10.99 -2.96 -0.21
CA ALA A 17 11.13 -3.04 1.23
C ALA A 17 9.89 -2.45 1.89
N ALA A 18 9.13 -3.28 2.60
CA ALA A 18 7.96 -2.86 3.36
C ALA A 18 8.44 -2.03 4.55
N HIS A 19 8.68 -0.74 4.31
CA HIS A 19 8.97 0.21 5.39
C HIS A 19 7.71 0.38 6.21
N ALA A 20 7.72 -0.20 7.41
CA ALA A 20 6.68 0.05 8.40
C ALA A 20 6.83 1.49 8.89
N GLN A 21 5.89 2.36 8.56
CA GLN A 21 5.84 3.73 9.08
C GLN A 21 5.04 3.73 10.38
N SER A 22 5.66 4.17 11.48
CA SER A 22 5.01 4.35 12.78
C SER A 22 4.79 5.83 13.04
N LEU A 23 3.53 6.25 13.18
CA LEU A 23 3.17 7.60 13.60
C LEU A 23 2.12 7.50 14.71
N TYR A 24 2.37 8.12 15.85
CA TYR A 24 1.48 8.12 17.02
C TYR A 24 1.12 6.73 17.56
N GLY A 25 2.02 5.75 17.43
CA GLY A 25 1.79 4.38 17.86
C GLY A 25 0.87 3.59 16.92
N VAL A 26 0.50 4.14 15.76
CA VAL A 26 -0.11 3.38 14.67
C VAL A 26 0.97 3.06 13.65
N THR A 27 1.05 1.79 13.26
CA THR A 27 2.04 1.29 12.32
C THR A 27 1.34 0.72 11.09
N LEU A 28 1.70 1.21 9.91
CA LEU A 28 1.27 0.63 8.64
C LEU A 28 2.39 -0.24 8.07
N GLY A 29 2.09 -1.50 7.77
CA GLY A 29 3.03 -2.45 7.18
C GLY A 29 2.40 -3.31 6.10
N ASN A 30 3.21 -4.20 5.51
CA ASN A 30 2.79 -5.17 4.49
C ASN A 30 2.01 -4.53 3.33
N ILE A 31 2.42 -3.34 2.90
CA ILE A 31 1.79 -2.65 1.77
C ILE A 31 2.07 -3.45 0.51
N GLN A 32 1.01 -3.86 -0.17
CA GLN A 32 1.06 -4.57 -1.45
C GLN A 32 0.15 -3.87 -2.44
N ALA A 33 0.49 -3.98 -3.71
CA ALA A 33 -0.31 -3.45 -4.80
C ALA A 33 -0.45 -4.50 -5.89
N VAL A 34 -1.67 -4.72 -6.34
CA VAL A 34 -2.00 -5.65 -7.43
C VAL A 34 -2.81 -4.90 -8.47
N ARG A 35 -2.43 -5.06 -9.75
CA ARG A 35 -3.21 -4.55 -10.88
C ARG A 35 -4.15 -5.65 -11.38
N ASP A 36 -5.43 -5.33 -11.43
CA ASP A 36 -6.40 -6.08 -12.20
C ASP A 36 -6.44 -5.52 -13.65
N THR A 37 -6.08 -6.37 -14.62
CA THR A 37 -6.07 -6.00 -16.04
C THR A 37 -7.44 -6.12 -16.69
N ASN A 38 -8.38 -6.86 -16.10
CA ASN A 38 -9.75 -7.00 -16.59
C ASN A 38 -10.58 -5.79 -16.19
N GLU A 39 -10.45 -5.36 -14.93
CA GLU A 39 -11.20 -4.22 -14.39
C GLU A 39 -10.50 -2.88 -14.59
N ASN A 40 -9.26 -2.88 -15.10
CA ASN A 40 -8.41 -1.70 -15.22
C ASN A 40 -8.25 -0.92 -13.90
N GLN A 41 -8.20 -1.63 -12.79
CA GLN A 41 -8.06 -1.06 -11.45
C GLN A 41 -6.85 -1.63 -10.73
N SER A 42 -6.22 -0.80 -9.91
CA SER A 42 -5.14 -1.18 -9.02
C SER A 42 -5.70 -1.22 -7.60
N THR A 43 -5.49 -2.34 -6.90
CA THR A 43 -5.85 -2.50 -5.49
C THR A 43 -4.59 -2.43 -4.64
N ILE A 44 -4.59 -1.56 -3.64
CA ILE A 44 -3.55 -1.42 -2.62
C ILE A 44 -4.08 -2.04 -1.34
N THR A 45 -3.34 -2.98 -0.76
CA THR A 45 -3.65 -3.58 0.53
C THR A 45 -2.53 -3.30 1.52
N GLY A 46 -2.85 -3.35 2.81
CA GLY A 46 -1.87 -3.21 3.88
C GLY A 46 -2.44 -3.63 5.22
N LEU A 47 -1.57 -3.68 6.24
CA LEU A 47 -1.96 -3.94 7.62
C LEU A 47 -1.68 -2.72 8.48
N LEU A 48 -2.73 -2.21 9.11
CA LEU A 48 -2.66 -1.11 10.05
C LEU A 48 -2.78 -1.67 11.47
N ALA A 49 -1.77 -1.43 12.30
CA ALA A 49 -1.71 -1.91 13.67
C ALA A 49 -1.68 -0.73 14.65
N ASN A 50 -2.58 -0.72 15.64
CA ASN A 50 -2.45 0.19 16.77
C ASN A 50 -1.56 -0.46 17.85
N GLN A 51 -0.32 -0.02 17.93
CA GLN A 51 0.67 -0.44 18.92
C GLN A 51 0.68 0.46 20.16
N SER A 52 -0.19 1.47 20.22
CA SER A 52 -0.33 2.32 21.40
C SER A 52 -1.18 1.65 22.49
N SER A 53 -1.13 2.20 23.71
CA SER A 53 -1.98 1.79 24.83
C SER A 53 -3.37 2.44 24.81
N ARG A 54 -3.70 3.26 23.80
CA ARG A 54 -4.96 4.00 23.69
C ARG A 54 -5.71 3.57 22.44
N ALA A 55 -7.04 3.62 22.48
CA ALA A 55 -7.83 3.47 21.27
C ALA A 55 -7.57 4.67 20.34
N VAL A 56 -7.45 4.39 19.06
CA VAL A 56 -7.40 5.39 17.99
C VAL A 56 -8.79 5.40 17.38
N ASN A 57 -9.46 6.54 17.38
CA ASN A 57 -10.85 6.62 16.92
C ASN A 57 -10.93 6.66 15.41
N TYR A 58 -9.89 7.20 14.79
CA TYR A 58 -9.87 7.50 13.37
C TYR A 58 -8.46 7.52 12.84
N VAL A 59 -8.25 6.88 11.68
CA VAL A 59 -7.01 6.97 10.92
C VAL A 59 -7.29 7.48 9.52
N MET A 60 -6.65 8.58 9.14
CA MET A 60 -6.59 9.00 7.75
C MET A 60 -5.28 8.56 7.14
N LEU A 61 -5.38 7.81 6.04
CA LEU A 61 -4.25 7.28 5.31
C LEU A 61 -4.19 7.88 3.92
N THR A 62 -3.01 8.37 3.52
CA THR A 62 -2.77 8.83 2.15
C THR A 62 -1.63 8.05 1.53
N PHE A 63 -1.90 7.39 0.41
CA PHE A 63 -0.91 6.78 -0.46
C PHE A 63 -0.51 7.76 -1.57
N VAL A 64 0.78 7.81 -1.87
CA VAL A 64 1.32 8.47 -3.05
C VAL A 64 1.75 7.40 -4.03
N LEU A 65 1.37 7.61 -5.29
CA LEU A 65 1.65 6.72 -6.39
C LEU A 65 2.73 7.33 -7.27
N TYR A 66 3.70 6.52 -7.66
CA TYR A 66 4.81 6.92 -8.49
C TYR A 66 4.87 6.11 -9.77
N ASP A 67 5.30 6.74 -10.86
CA ASP A 67 5.70 6.04 -12.09
C ASP A 67 7.06 5.32 -11.91
N ASP A 68 7.51 4.66 -12.97
CA ASP A 68 8.79 3.94 -13.04
C ASP A 68 10.01 4.86 -12.97
N GLN A 69 9.83 6.15 -13.25
CA GLN A 69 10.85 7.18 -13.12
C GLN A 69 10.88 7.80 -11.72
N GLY A 70 10.01 7.36 -10.81
CA GLY A 70 9.91 7.87 -9.45
C GLY A 70 9.18 9.22 -9.34
N ARG A 71 8.44 9.64 -10.37
CA ARG A 71 7.63 10.85 -10.33
C ARG A 71 6.27 10.55 -9.72
N GLU A 72 5.79 11.46 -8.89
CA GLU A 72 4.42 11.38 -8.36
C GLU A 72 3.42 11.52 -9.51
N ILE A 73 2.51 10.55 -9.64
CA ILE A 73 1.45 10.55 -10.66
C ILE A 73 0.04 10.62 -10.06
N GLY A 74 -0.07 10.50 -8.74
CA GLY A 74 -1.34 10.63 -8.05
C GLY A 74 -1.28 10.26 -6.59
N ARG A 75 -2.41 10.48 -5.91
CA ARG A 75 -2.61 10.14 -4.51
C ARG A 75 -3.92 9.40 -4.33
N VAL A 76 -3.94 8.45 -3.40
CA VAL A 76 -5.14 7.72 -3.00
C VAL A 76 -5.30 7.92 -1.51
N ARG A 77 -6.45 8.43 -1.10
CA ARG A 77 -6.76 8.67 0.31
C ARG A 77 -7.83 7.68 0.75
N ASP A 78 -7.62 7.11 1.92
CA ASP A 78 -8.58 6.29 2.64
C ASP A 78 -8.78 6.91 4.01
N ASP A 79 -10.00 7.37 4.26
CA ASP A 79 -10.36 8.17 5.42
C ASP A 79 -11.48 7.52 6.25
N ASP A 80 -11.93 6.30 5.92
CA ASP A 80 -12.91 5.54 6.71
C ASP A 80 -12.25 4.38 7.48
N ILE A 81 -11.02 4.60 7.95
CA ILE A 81 -10.34 3.61 8.77
C ILE A 81 -10.73 3.88 10.23
N GLY A 82 -11.84 3.23 10.60
CA GLY A 82 -12.52 3.36 11.90
C GLY A 82 -11.68 2.97 13.12
N PRO A 83 -12.32 2.83 14.30
CA PRO A 83 -11.58 2.78 15.54
C PRO A 83 -10.69 1.53 15.62
N LEU A 84 -9.43 1.74 16.00
CA LEU A 84 -8.48 0.68 16.32
C LEU A 84 -8.26 0.65 17.83
N ALA A 85 -8.69 -0.41 18.48
CA ALA A 85 -8.37 -0.67 19.88
C ALA A 85 -6.86 -0.89 20.08
N PRO A 86 -6.33 -0.71 21.30
CA PRO A 86 -4.94 -1.06 21.61
C PRO A 86 -4.61 -2.50 21.21
N GLY A 87 -3.51 -2.68 20.47
CA GLY A 87 -3.07 -3.98 19.95
C GLY A 87 -3.84 -4.49 18.73
N GLN A 88 -4.89 -3.81 18.27
CA GLN A 88 -5.69 -4.26 17.14
C GLN A 88 -4.93 -4.08 15.81
N ILE A 89 -5.08 -5.06 14.93
CA ILE A 89 -4.59 -5.03 13.55
C ILE A 89 -5.79 -5.10 12.60
N LYS A 90 -5.83 -4.22 11.60
CA LYS A 90 -6.88 -4.15 10.59
C LYS A 90 -6.26 -4.17 9.19
N THR A 91 -6.86 -4.93 8.28
CA THR A 91 -6.52 -4.86 6.87
C THR A 91 -7.15 -3.61 6.26
N ILE A 92 -6.36 -2.87 5.49
CA ILE A 92 -6.84 -1.74 4.69
C ILE A 92 -6.85 -2.11 3.22
N ARG A 93 -7.76 -1.49 2.47
CA ARG A 93 -7.90 -1.71 1.03
C ARG A 93 -8.30 -0.41 0.35
N ALA A 94 -7.41 0.10 -0.51
CA ALA A 94 -7.67 1.24 -1.35
C ALA A 94 -7.67 0.85 -2.83
N ILE A 95 -8.56 1.43 -3.63
CA ILE A 95 -8.68 1.12 -5.06
C ILE A 95 -8.47 2.39 -5.87
N THR A 96 -7.77 2.28 -7.00
CA THR A 96 -7.53 3.39 -7.91
C THR A 96 -7.48 2.93 -9.36
N PRO A 97 -8.02 3.69 -10.32
CA PRO A 97 -7.85 3.37 -11.74
C PRO A 97 -6.41 3.61 -12.22
N LEU A 98 -5.62 4.39 -11.45
CA LEU A 98 -4.26 4.78 -11.84
C LEU A 98 -3.33 3.56 -11.91
N ARG A 99 -2.52 3.52 -12.97
CA ARG A 99 -1.40 2.58 -13.11
C ARG A 99 -0.16 3.24 -12.53
N PHE A 100 0.54 2.54 -11.65
CA PHE A 100 1.74 3.03 -10.96
C PHE A 100 2.77 1.92 -10.85
N ALA A 101 4.04 2.29 -10.71
CA ALA A 101 5.15 1.36 -10.50
C ALA A 101 5.49 1.20 -9.01
N LYS A 102 5.27 2.25 -8.20
CA LYS A 102 5.55 2.24 -6.77
C LYS A 102 4.45 2.97 -5.99
N VAL A 103 4.17 2.47 -4.78
CA VAL A 103 3.30 3.11 -3.81
C VAL A 103 4.06 3.39 -2.52
N THR A 104 3.76 4.48 -1.85
CA THR A 104 4.30 4.80 -0.52
C THR A 104 3.21 5.47 0.30
N ALA A 105 3.16 5.19 1.60
CA ALA A 105 2.29 5.94 2.50
C ALA A 105 2.95 7.28 2.84
N LEU A 106 2.21 8.36 2.63
CA LEU A 106 2.66 9.73 2.82
C LEU A 106 2.36 10.24 4.22
N ASP A 107 1.15 9.95 4.71
CA ASP A 107 0.67 10.49 5.98
C ASP A 107 -0.30 9.51 6.64
N ILE A 108 -0.17 9.38 7.96
CA ILE A 108 -1.02 8.58 8.83
C ILE A 108 -1.47 9.50 9.96
N ARG A 109 -2.70 10.02 9.89
CA ARG A 109 -3.23 10.86 10.97
C ARG A 109 -4.15 10.05 11.87
N ALA A 110 -3.67 9.76 13.08
CA ALA A 110 -4.45 9.15 14.14
C ALA A 110 -5.03 10.24 15.07
N ARG A 111 -6.30 10.13 15.45
CA ARG A 111 -6.97 10.98 16.45
C ARG A 111 -7.72 10.17 17.49
#